data_AF-A0A7G7YN11-F1
#
_entry.id   AF-A0A7G7YN11-F1
#
_cell.length_a   1.000
_cell.length_b   1.000
_cell.length_c   1.000
_cell.angle_alpha   90.00
_cell.angle_beta   90.00
_cell.angle_gamma   90.00
#
_symmetry.space_group_name_H-M   'P 1'
#
loop_
_entity.id
_entity.type
_entity.pdbx_description
1 polymer ?
#
loop_
_entity_poly.entity_id
_entity_poly.type
_entity_poly.pdbx_seq_one_letter_code
_entity_poly.pdbx_strand_id
1 'polypeptide(L)'
;MLTLTTAPANILSNPVRVSVGSGLSVTIPDGPGRPSVRWHERAEIMRHRLKELYDRTGAALECRRDGSWLEVRVVDEELPACSLLTHPRLSELLVEALEIHFGAFPAVYYREGKIRARVAEDAPHVEGWIGPLDLSAGYCMALPLK
;
A
#
# COMPACT_ATOMS: atom_id res chain seq x y z
N MET A 1 4.06 -14.37 -2.88
CA MET A 1 4.13 -12.92 -2.62
C MET A 1 2.80 -12.48 -2.03
N LEU A 2 2.74 -11.47 -1.15
CA LEU A 2 1.43 -10.91 -0.76
C LEU A 2 0.83 -10.21 -1.98
N THR A 3 -0.47 -10.36 -2.19
CA THR A 3 -1.16 -9.75 -3.33
C THR A 3 -2.35 -8.98 -2.85
N LEU A 4 -2.39 -7.69 -3.17
CA LEU A 4 -3.54 -6.83 -2.91
C LEU A 4 -4.66 -7.15 -3.90
N THR A 5 -5.85 -7.35 -3.39
CA THR A 5 -7.05 -7.72 -4.15
C THR A 5 -8.23 -6.89 -3.64
N THR A 6 -9.29 -6.80 -4.43
CA THR A 6 -10.59 -6.37 -3.90
C THR A 6 -11.22 -7.52 -3.12
N ALA A 7 -11.95 -7.19 -2.06
CA ALA A 7 -12.58 -8.17 -1.19
C ALA A 7 -13.53 -9.07 -2.01
N PRO A 8 -13.41 -10.41 -1.93
CA PRO A 8 -14.47 -11.31 -2.39
C PRO A 8 -15.55 -11.45 -1.30
N ALA A 9 -16.69 -12.05 -1.66
CA ALA A 9 -17.77 -12.33 -0.72
C ALA A 9 -17.39 -13.34 0.41
N ASN A 10 -16.26 -14.05 0.32
CA ASN A 10 -15.88 -15.10 1.29
C ASN A 10 -14.40 -15.05 1.70
N ILE A 11 -14.15 -14.44 2.86
CA ILE A 11 -12.83 -14.25 3.52
C ILE A 11 -12.22 -15.53 4.08
N LEU A 12 -12.97 -16.64 4.13
CA LEU A 12 -12.52 -17.94 4.65
C LEU A 12 -12.13 -18.93 3.55
N SER A 13 -12.13 -18.50 2.28
CA SER A 13 -11.68 -19.32 1.16
C SER A 13 -10.14 -19.40 1.11
N ASN A 14 -9.61 -20.53 0.63
CA ASN A 14 -8.19 -20.67 0.32
C ASN A 14 -7.90 -20.05 -1.07
N PRO A 15 -6.78 -19.34 -1.25
CA PRO A 15 -5.81 -18.94 -0.21
C PRO A 15 -6.39 -17.90 0.76
N VAL A 16 -6.00 -17.99 2.03
CA VAL A 16 -6.51 -17.12 3.13
C VAL A 16 -6.34 -15.65 2.77
N ARG A 17 -7.39 -14.85 3.01
CA ARG A 17 -7.38 -13.41 2.77
C ARG A 17 -7.58 -12.64 4.06
N VAL A 18 -6.88 -11.51 4.20
CA VAL A 18 -7.01 -10.59 5.32
C VAL A 18 -7.49 -9.24 4.81
N SER A 19 -8.56 -8.70 5.41
CA SER A 19 -9.03 -7.36 5.10
C SER A 19 -8.00 -6.32 5.55
N VAL A 20 -7.70 -5.37 4.67
CA VAL A 20 -6.85 -4.22 5.00
C VAL A 20 -7.63 -2.90 4.96
N GLY A 21 -8.96 -2.95 4.76
CA GLY A 21 -9.83 -1.77 4.79
C GLY A 21 -10.29 -1.31 3.40
N SER A 22 -11.34 -0.47 3.36
CA SER A 22 -11.90 0.14 2.14
C SER A 22 -12.17 -0.83 0.98
N GLY A 23 -12.64 -2.05 1.30
CA GLY A 23 -12.92 -3.09 0.30
C GLY A 23 -11.66 -3.75 -0.28
N LEU A 24 -10.48 -3.50 0.29
CA LEU A 24 -9.23 -4.15 -0.08
C LEU A 24 -8.92 -5.32 0.85
N SER A 25 -8.31 -6.36 0.29
CA SER A 25 -7.89 -7.56 1.00
C SER A 25 -6.59 -8.08 0.45
N VAL A 26 -5.80 -8.69 1.32
CA VAL A 26 -4.49 -9.24 1.00
C VAL A 26 -4.59 -10.75 0.96
N THR A 27 -4.18 -11.34 -0.16
CA THR A 27 -4.02 -12.78 -0.27
C THR A 27 -2.72 -13.21 0.37
N ILE A 28 -2.81 -14.12 1.35
CA ILE A 28 -1.66 -14.73 2.01
C ILE A 28 -1.33 -16.04 1.29
N PRO A 29 -0.12 -16.21 0.74
CA PRO A 29 0.27 -17.47 0.12
C PRO A 29 0.14 -18.67 1.06
N ASP A 30 -0.24 -19.81 0.47
CA ASP A 30 -0.24 -21.09 1.17
C ASP A 30 1.18 -21.47 1.59
N GLY A 31 1.26 -22.23 2.68
CA GLY A 31 2.52 -22.65 3.27
C GLY A 31 2.35 -23.15 4.70
N PRO A 32 3.44 -23.64 5.31
CA PRO A 32 3.41 -24.10 6.70
C PRO A 32 3.08 -22.96 7.68
N GLY A 33 2.61 -23.33 8.87
CA GLY A 33 2.37 -22.39 9.97
C GLY A 33 1.01 -21.66 9.94
N ARG A 34 0.87 -20.64 10.78
CA ARG A 34 -0.36 -19.82 10.89
C ARG A 34 -0.36 -18.72 9.81
N PRO A 35 -1.50 -18.42 9.15
CA PRO A 35 -1.58 -17.35 8.15
C PRO A 35 -1.10 -15.99 8.65
N SER A 36 -1.41 -15.61 9.89
CA SER A 36 -0.98 -14.33 10.47
C SER A 36 0.55 -14.22 10.59
N VAL A 37 1.22 -15.31 10.95
CA VAL A 37 2.69 -15.38 11.02
C VAL A 37 3.27 -15.22 9.61
N ARG A 38 2.73 -15.97 8.63
CA ARG A 38 3.16 -15.85 7.23
C ARG A 38 2.96 -14.44 6.68
N TRP A 39 1.86 -13.78 7.03
CA TRP A 39 1.59 -12.40 6.61
C TRP A 39 2.68 -11.45 7.11
N HIS A 40 3.04 -11.56 8.40
CA HIS A 40 4.05 -10.71 9.01
C HIS A 40 5.46 -11.00 8.48
N GLU A 41 5.84 -12.28 8.39
CA GLU A 41 7.15 -12.68 7.84
C GLU A 41 7.34 -12.20 6.40
N ARG A 42 6.29 -12.30 5.56
CA ARG A 42 6.36 -11.82 4.17
C ARG A 42 6.48 -10.31 4.10
N ALA A 43 5.79 -9.58 4.98
CA ALA A 43 5.92 -8.13 5.06
C ALA A 43 7.34 -7.73 5.48
N GLU A 44 7.95 -8.40 6.46
CA GLU A 44 9.33 -8.15 6.88
C GLU A 44 10.35 -8.46 5.78
N ILE A 45 10.16 -9.55 5.01
CA ILE A 45 11.01 -9.85 3.84
C ILE A 45 10.94 -8.71 2.82
N MET A 46 9.73 -8.21 2.50
CA MET A 46 9.57 -7.09 1.57
C MET A 46 10.20 -5.81 2.13
N ARG A 47 10.03 -5.54 3.42
CA ARG A 47 10.64 -4.39 4.09
C ARG A 47 12.16 -4.45 4.02
N HIS A 48 12.75 -5.63 4.24
CA HIS A 48 14.19 -5.84 4.11
C HIS A 48 14.67 -5.58 2.68
N ARG A 49 13.96 -6.14 1.68
CA ARG A 49 14.26 -5.91 0.26
C ARG A 49 14.20 -4.44 -0.12
N LEU A 50 13.19 -3.70 0.37
CA LEU A 50 13.08 -2.25 0.17
C LEU A 50 14.25 -1.49 0.81
N LYS A 51 14.67 -1.90 2.01
CA LYS A 51 15.83 -1.32 2.67
C LYS A 51 17.13 -1.58 1.88
N GLU A 52 17.38 -2.81 1.47
CA GLU A 52 18.55 -3.16 0.65
C GLU A 52 18.58 -2.38 -0.67
N LEU A 53 17.41 -2.15 -1.26
CA LEU A 53 17.26 -1.33 -2.46
C LEU A 53 17.63 0.13 -2.20
N TYR A 54 17.15 0.71 -1.10
CA TYR A 54 17.52 2.05 -0.66
C TYR A 54 19.03 2.15 -0.41
N ASP A 55 19.62 1.22 0.33
CA ASP A 55 21.05 1.21 0.67
C ASP A 55 21.92 1.12 -0.60
N ARG A 56 21.46 0.42 -1.65
CA ARG A 56 22.18 0.25 -2.92
C ARG A 56 22.01 1.41 -3.90
N THR A 57 20.82 2.00 -3.98
CA THR A 57 20.45 2.93 -5.06
C THR A 57 20.16 4.35 -4.58
N GLY A 58 20.09 4.56 -3.26
CA GLY A 58 19.66 5.81 -2.63
C GLY A 58 18.14 6.01 -2.61
N ALA A 59 17.35 5.13 -3.22
CA ALA A 59 15.89 5.24 -3.23
C ALA A 59 15.21 3.86 -3.35
N ALA A 60 14.24 3.57 -2.47
CA ALA A 60 13.37 2.39 -2.62
C ALA A 60 12.11 2.69 -3.44
N LEU A 61 11.64 3.94 -3.35
CA LEU A 61 10.42 4.43 -3.98
C LEU A 61 10.75 5.59 -4.93
N GLU A 62 10.08 5.60 -6.08
CA GLU A 62 10.09 6.71 -7.01
C GLU A 62 8.70 7.39 -6.97
N CYS A 63 8.68 8.69 -6.67
CA CYS A 63 7.47 9.49 -6.70
C CYS A 63 7.53 10.47 -7.87
N ARG A 64 6.73 10.23 -8.91
CA ARG A 64 6.62 11.11 -10.07
C ARG A 64 5.49 12.11 -9.85
N ARG A 65 5.80 13.40 -9.95
CA ARG A 65 4.79 14.47 -9.84
C ARG A 65 4.03 14.67 -11.16
N ASP A 66 2.71 14.80 -11.04
CA ASP A 66 1.77 15.13 -12.11
C ASP A 66 0.73 16.14 -11.57
N GLY A 67 1.03 17.43 -11.72
CA GLY A 67 0.24 18.49 -11.08
C GLY A 67 0.27 18.40 -9.55
N SER A 68 -0.90 18.31 -8.93
CA SER A 68 -1.06 18.11 -7.47
C SER A 68 -0.99 16.65 -7.03
N TRP A 69 -0.76 15.73 -7.96
CA TRP A 69 -0.67 14.30 -7.70
C TRP A 69 0.78 13.81 -7.69
N LEU A 70 1.02 12.77 -6.91
CA LEU A 70 2.20 11.91 -7.01
C LEU A 70 1.78 10.53 -7.45
N GLU A 71 2.45 9.98 -8.46
CA GLU A 71 2.38 8.56 -8.81
C GLU A 71 3.57 7.85 -8.16
N VAL A 72 3.28 6.76 -7.44
CA VAL A 72 4.29 6.03 -6.66
C VAL A 72 4.64 4.72 -7.35
N ARG A 73 5.94 4.46 -7.46
CA ARG A 73 6.51 3.19 -7.94
C ARG A 73 7.57 2.70 -6.97
N VAL A 74 7.75 1.40 -6.88
CA VAL A 74 8.96 0.83 -6.26
C VAL A 74 10.01 0.77 -7.37
N VAL A 75 11.25 1.11 -7.03
CA VAL A 75 12.39 1.08 -7.98
C VAL A 75 12.67 -0.34 -8.51
N ASP A 76 12.24 -1.35 -7.76
CA ASP A 76 12.30 -2.76 -8.13
C ASP A 76 11.04 -3.18 -8.91
N GLU A 77 11.21 -3.50 -10.20
CA GLU A 77 10.12 -3.88 -11.09
C GLU A 77 9.41 -5.18 -10.66
N GLU A 78 10.06 -6.04 -9.88
CA GLU A 78 9.43 -7.25 -9.36
C GLU A 78 8.46 -6.98 -8.19
N LEU A 79 8.54 -5.79 -7.58
CA LEU A 79 7.69 -5.40 -6.45
C LEU A 79 6.71 -4.29 -6.86
N PRO A 80 5.44 -4.61 -7.19
CA PRO A 80 4.49 -3.57 -7.56
C PRO A 80 4.19 -2.65 -6.38
N ALA A 81 3.93 -1.36 -6.66
CA ALA A 81 3.67 -0.35 -5.63
C ALA A 81 2.52 -0.73 -4.69
N CYS A 82 1.47 -1.39 -5.20
CA CYS A 82 0.36 -1.88 -4.37
C CYS A 82 0.78 -2.84 -3.25
N SER A 83 1.97 -3.45 -3.31
CA SER A 83 2.53 -4.25 -2.22
C SER A 83 2.66 -3.44 -0.92
N LEU A 84 2.86 -2.13 -1.03
CA LEU A 84 2.95 -1.23 0.12
C LEU A 84 1.66 -1.16 0.93
N LEU A 85 0.51 -1.44 0.31
CA LEU A 85 -0.80 -1.45 0.98
C LEU A 85 -1.15 -2.81 1.61
N THR A 86 -0.25 -3.79 1.52
CA THR A 86 -0.55 -5.16 1.94
C THR A 86 -0.31 -5.42 3.43
N HIS A 87 0.32 -4.50 4.15
CA HIS A 87 0.63 -4.67 5.56
C HIS A 87 0.92 -3.31 6.24
N PRO A 88 0.52 -3.08 7.50
CA PRO A 88 0.80 -1.83 8.23
C PRO A 88 2.24 -1.33 8.14
N ARG A 89 3.22 -2.21 8.43
CA ARG A 89 4.66 -1.93 8.30
C ARG A 89 5.12 -1.43 6.92
N LEU A 90 4.42 -1.82 5.85
CA LEU A 90 4.74 -1.39 4.49
C LEU A 90 4.01 -0.09 4.14
N SER A 91 2.78 0.08 4.64
CA SER A 91 2.02 1.33 4.52
C SER A 91 2.75 2.48 5.22
N GLU A 92 3.38 2.23 6.37
CA GLU A 92 4.22 3.19 7.10
C GLU A 92 5.31 3.79 6.18
N LEU A 93 6.05 2.95 5.45
CA LEU A 93 7.09 3.40 4.51
C LEU A 93 6.52 4.28 3.38
N LEU A 94 5.32 3.95 2.90
CA LEU A 94 4.64 4.74 1.87
C LEU A 94 4.23 6.12 2.41
N VAL A 95 3.65 6.16 3.62
CA VAL A 95 3.23 7.42 4.26
C VAL A 95 4.44 8.31 4.51
N GLU A 96 5.52 7.77 5.10
CA GLU A 96 6.75 8.53 5.35
C GLU A 96 7.31 9.16 4.07
N ALA A 97 7.40 8.38 2.98
CA ALA A 97 7.90 8.88 1.70
C ALA A 97 7.00 10.00 1.13
N LEU A 98 5.68 9.82 1.19
CA LEU A 98 4.73 10.80 0.68
C LEU A 98 4.70 12.09 1.52
N GLU A 99 4.79 11.98 2.85
CA GLU A 99 4.88 13.13 3.75
C GLU A 99 6.12 13.97 3.48
N ILE A 100 7.27 13.34 3.18
CA ILE A 100 8.48 14.06 2.75
C ILE A 100 8.23 14.85 1.46
N HIS A 101 7.51 14.27 0.49
CA HIS A 101 7.23 14.94 -0.79
C HIS A 101 6.15 16.03 -0.72
N PHE A 102 5.18 15.90 0.19
CA PHE A 102 4.08 16.86 0.33
C PHE A 102 4.33 17.90 1.43
N GLY A 103 5.15 17.60 2.43
CA GLY A 103 5.25 18.37 3.67
C GLY A 103 3.97 18.36 4.50
N ALA A 104 3.05 17.43 4.22
CA ALA A 104 1.72 17.34 4.81
C ALA A 104 1.20 15.90 4.72
N PHE A 105 0.11 15.63 5.46
CA PHE A 105 -0.50 14.31 5.48
C PHE A 105 -1.07 13.91 4.09
N PRO A 106 -0.72 12.72 3.56
CA PRO A 106 -1.14 12.27 2.25
C PRO A 106 -2.48 11.51 2.28
N ALA A 107 -3.31 11.72 1.26
CA ALA A 107 -4.38 10.81 0.89
C ALA A 107 -3.91 9.88 -0.24
N VAL A 108 -4.13 8.58 -0.08
CA VAL A 108 -3.68 7.55 -1.03
C VAL A 108 -4.85 7.00 -1.85
N TYR A 109 -4.61 6.68 -3.11
CA TYR A 109 -5.58 6.14 -4.06
C TYR A 109 -5.00 4.92 -4.73
N TYR A 110 -5.82 3.89 -4.87
CA TYR A 110 -5.43 2.64 -5.50
C TYR A 110 -6.33 2.31 -6.70
N ARG A 111 -5.70 1.86 -7.79
CA ARG A 111 -6.39 1.28 -8.95
C ARG A 111 -5.48 0.31 -9.67
N GLU A 112 -5.92 -0.95 -9.82
CA GLU A 112 -5.28 -1.96 -10.68
C GLU A 112 -3.75 -2.06 -10.49
N GLY A 113 -3.28 -2.09 -9.24
CA GLY A 113 -1.85 -2.19 -8.91
C GLY A 113 -1.10 -0.86 -8.84
N LYS A 114 -1.71 0.24 -9.31
CA LYS A 114 -1.15 1.59 -9.26
C LYS A 114 -1.51 2.30 -7.96
N ILE A 115 -0.59 3.13 -7.50
CA ILE A 115 -0.78 4.03 -6.37
C ILE A 115 -0.63 5.47 -6.85
N ARG A 116 -1.60 6.30 -6.47
CA ARG A 116 -1.49 7.76 -6.54
C ARG A 116 -1.72 8.36 -5.17
N ALA A 117 -1.15 9.53 -4.95
CA ALA A 117 -1.32 10.27 -3.73
C ALA A 117 -1.45 11.76 -3.99
N ARG A 118 -2.05 12.48 -3.05
CA ARG A 118 -2.10 13.94 -2.99
C ARG A 118 -2.21 14.38 -1.54
N VAL A 119 -2.12 15.67 -1.28
CA VAL A 119 -2.40 16.23 0.06
C VAL A 119 -3.84 15.91 0.48
N ALA A 120 -4.01 15.45 1.72
CA ALA A 120 -5.30 14.97 2.23
C ALA A 120 -6.37 16.06 2.36
N GLU A 121 -5.97 17.29 2.67
CA GLU A 121 -6.91 18.42 2.85
C GLU A 121 -7.74 18.71 1.60
N ASP A 122 -7.17 18.48 0.42
CA ASP A 122 -7.81 18.75 -0.87
C ASP A 122 -8.26 17.47 -1.60
N ALA A 123 -8.28 16.33 -0.92
CA ALA A 123 -8.49 15.02 -1.54
C ALA A 123 -9.94 14.84 -2.04
N PRO A 124 -10.20 14.79 -3.37
CA PRO A 124 -11.55 14.59 -3.88
C PRO A 124 -11.86 13.09 -4.00
N HIS A 125 -13.14 12.76 -4.10
CA HIS A 125 -13.50 11.46 -4.64
C HIS A 125 -13.09 11.37 -6.12
N VAL A 126 -12.49 10.25 -6.53
CA VAL A 126 -12.06 10.02 -7.92
C VAL A 126 -12.70 8.74 -8.43
N GLU A 127 -13.53 8.87 -9.46
CA GLU A 127 -14.25 7.74 -10.06
C GLU A 127 -13.28 6.66 -10.57
N GLY A 128 -13.58 5.40 -10.25
CA GLY A 128 -12.77 4.25 -10.63
C GLY A 128 -11.50 4.05 -9.79
N TRP A 129 -11.27 4.87 -8.76
CA TRP A 129 -10.19 4.68 -7.79
C TRP A 129 -10.75 4.34 -6.41
N ILE A 130 -10.05 3.47 -5.69
CA ILE A 130 -10.32 3.19 -4.28
C ILE A 130 -9.58 4.24 -3.45
N GLY A 131 -10.34 5.10 -2.79
CA GLY A 131 -9.82 6.19 -1.96
C GLY A 131 -10.75 7.42 -1.94
N PRO A 132 -10.33 8.52 -1.29
CA PRO A 132 -9.06 8.67 -0.60
C PRO A 132 -8.91 7.74 0.60
N LEU A 133 -7.72 7.15 0.71
CA LEU A 133 -7.32 6.27 1.80
C LEU A 133 -6.51 7.06 2.83
N ASP A 134 -6.90 6.92 4.09
CA ASP A 134 -6.13 7.26 5.28
C ASP A 134 -5.33 6.02 5.69
N LEU A 135 -3.99 6.14 5.67
CA LEU A 135 -3.06 5.08 6.06
C LEU A 135 -2.40 5.33 7.43
N SER A 136 -2.85 6.32 8.20
CA SER A 136 -2.24 6.72 9.49
C SER A 136 -2.22 5.58 10.52
N ALA A 137 -3.21 4.68 10.48
CA ALA A 137 -3.26 3.48 11.32
C ALA A 137 -2.56 2.26 10.68
N GLY A 138 -1.89 2.44 9.54
CA GLY A 138 -1.27 1.39 8.74
C GLY A 138 -2.23 0.58 7.85
N TYR A 139 -3.55 0.78 8.00
CA TYR A 139 -4.59 0.12 7.20
C TYR A 139 -5.18 1.07 6.16
N CYS A 140 -5.77 0.55 5.10
CA CYS A 140 -6.47 1.28 4.04
C CYS A 140 -7.85 1.77 4.52
N MET A 141 -7.88 2.72 5.45
CA MET A 141 -9.13 3.29 5.96
C MET A 141 -9.65 4.37 5.01
N ALA A 142 -10.96 4.56 4.93
CA ALA A 142 -11.51 5.65 4.14
C ALA A 142 -11.21 6.98 4.86
N LEU A 143 -10.61 7.94 4.15
CA LEU A 143 -10.45 9.28 4.67
C LEU A 143 -11.84 9.94 4.74
N PRO A 144 -12.26 10.52 5.88
CA PRO A 144 -13.53 11.22 5.94
C PRO A 144 -13.48 12.45 5.03
N LEU A 145 -14.22 12.39 3.93
CA LEU A 145 -14.41 13.51 3.02
C LEU A 145 -15.29 14.56 3.72
N LYS A 146 -14.89 15.84 3.62
CA LYS A 146 -15.69 16.98 4.07
C LYS A 146 -16.86 17.23 3.13
#